data_AF-A0ABD8B729-F1
#
_entry.id   AF-A0ABD8B729-F1
#
_cell.length_a   1.000
_cell.length_b   1.000
_cell.length_c   1.000
_cell.angle_alpha   90.00
_cell.angle_beta   90.00
_cell.angle_gamma   90.00
#
_symmetry.space_group_name_H-M   'P 1'
#
loop_
_entity.id
_entity.type
_entity.pdbx_description
1 polymer ?
#
loop_
_entity_poly.entity_id
_entity_poly.type
_entity_poly.pdbx_seq_one_letter_code
_entity_poly.pdbx_strand_id
1 'polypeptide(L)'
;MNDEAPVTVKPTGNAPATVKFVDGQGTTVSLDKTAPQPTVKIDTPLAHVYNEDGSKADAVSLVVNKDDKGNLQPVTIHNVAPGKRGTDAVNVDQLKAGLTQIHNRLGDIADEADAGTAAAMATAGLPQAYLPGKSMVSVAGSTYRGKQGYAVGFSAISDGGNWVIKGSVNGHTRGHFGATVGAGYQW
;
A
#
# COMPACT_ATOMS: atom_id res chain seq x y z
N MET A 1 -20.93 34.61 42.26
CA MET A 1 -20.63 34.48 40.83
C MET A 1 -20.04 35.82 40.41
N ASN A 2 -18.73 35.88 40.19
CA ASN A 2 -18.09 37.09 39.67
C ASN A 2 -18.28 37.08 38.16
N ASP A 3 -19.17 37.94 37.67
CA ASP A 3 -19.36 38.17 36.25
C ASP A 3 -18.27 39.16 35.81
N GLU A 4 -17.07 38.65 35.53
CA GLU A 4 -15.98 39.48 35.04
C GLU A 4 -16.26 39.91 33.60
N ALA A 5 -16.34 41.22 33.38
CA ALA A 5 -16.52 41.78 32.05
C ALA A 5 -15.35 41.37 31.12
N PRO A 6 -15.60 41.11 29.83
CA PRO A 6 -14.56 40.69 28.89
C PRO A 6 -13.46 41.76 28.76
N VAL A 7 -12.20 41.34 28.93
CA VAL A 7 -11.04 42.22 28.72
C VAL A 7 -10.88 42.49 27.22
N THR A 8 -11.14 43.73 26.80
CA THR A 8 -10.94 44.16 25.41
C THR A 8 -9.60 44.87 25.25
N VAL A 9 -8.74 44.35 24.37
CA VAL A 9 -7.46 45.00 24.01
C VAL A 9 -7.58 45.62 22.63
N LYS A 10 -7.46 46.95 22.53
CA LYS A 10 -7.53 47.71 21.27
C LYS A 10 -6.16 48.32 20.94
N PRO A 11 -5.33 47.67 20.12
CA PRO A 11 -4.06 48.26 19.71
C PRO A 11 -4.30 49.50 18.83
N THR A 12 -3.75 50.64 19.24
CA THR A 12 -3.83 51.91 18.53
C THR A 12 -2.63 52.10 17.59
N GLY A 13 -2.89 52.47 16.33
CA GLY A 13 -1.86 52.72 15.30
C GLY A 13 -1.63 51.59 14.28
N ASN A 14 -0.70 51.84 13.34
CA ASN A 14 -0.34 50.95 12.23
C ASN A 14 0.76 49.92 12.56
N ALA A 15 1.35 49.99 13.77
CA ALA A 15 2.35 49.03 14.21
C ALA A 15 1.72 47.65 14.52
N PRO A 16 2.48 46.55 14.34
CA PRO A 16 2.05 45.23 14.79
C PRO A 16 1.83 45.20 16.29
N ALA A 17 0.82 44.44 16.73
CA ALA A 17 0.46 44.31 18.14
C ALA A 17 0.41 42.83 18.54
N THR A 18 0.89 42.52 19.73
CA THR A 18 0.94 41.16 20.29
C THR A 18 0.28 41.16 21.67
N VAL A 19 -0.67 40.24 21.87
CA VAL A 19 -1.26 39.93 23.17
C VAL A 19 -0.57 38.68 23.72
N LYS A 20 -0.03 38.79 24.94
CA LYS A 20 0.52 37.66 25.70
C LYS A 20 -0.46 37.30 26.83
N PHE A 21 -0.82 36.04 26.93
CA PHE A 21 -1.67 35.54 28.01
C PHE A 21 -0.79 35.13 29.19
N VAL A 22 -1.10 35.61 30.40
CA VAL A 22 -0.30 35.36 31.62
C VAL A 22 -0.27 33.85 31.96
N ASP A 23 -1.38 33.13 31.70
CA ASP A 23 -1.50 31.68 31.92
C ASP A 23 -1.78 30.88 30.63
N GLY A 24 -1.60 31.48 29.45
CA GLY A 24 -1.98 30.87 28.16
C GLY A 24 -0.99 29.83 27.61
N GLN A 25 -0.12 29.26 28.45
CA GLN A 25 0.88 28.25 28.06
C GLN A 25 1.76 28.68 26.87
N GLY A 26 2.17 29.96 26.85
CA GLY A 26 2.98 30.52 25.76
C GLY A 26 2.18 30.90 24.50
N THR A 27 0.85 30.78 24.52
CA THR A 27 -0.01 31.29 23.44
C THR A 27 0.17 32.79 23.27
N THR A 28 0.39 33.22 22.04
CA THR A 28 0.37 34.62 21.65
C THR A 28 -0.59 34.83 20.50
N VAL A 29 -1.26 35.97 20.50
CA VAL A 29 -2.07 36.41 19.36
C VAL A 29 -1.45 37.68 18.83
N SER A 30 -1.02 37.66 17.57
CA SER A 30 -0.39 38.78 16.90
C SER A 30 -1.16 39.16 15.66
N LEU A 31 -1.35 40.47 15.45
CA LEU A 31 -1.93 41.02 14.23
C LEU A 31 -0.83 41.65 13.39
N ASP A 32 -0.60 41.08 12.20
CA ASP A 32 0.30 41.65 11.20
C ASP A 32 -0.51 42.51 10.23
N LYS A 33 -0.41 43.84 10.38
CA LYS A 33 -1.07 44.83 9.51
C LYS A 33 -0.20 45.27 8.33
N THR A 34 1.01 44.74 8.21
CA THR A 34 1.99 45.17 7.20
C THR A 34 1.87 44.37 5.90
N ALA A 35 1.19 43.22 5.93
CA ALA A 35 0.86 42.43 4.75
C ALA A 35 -0.31 43.04 3.96
N PRO A 36 -0.38 42.85 2.62
CA PRO A 36 -1.49 43.32 1.77
C PRO A 36 -2.87 42.85 2.23
N GLN A 37 -2.93 41.74 2.96
CA GLN A 37 -4.08 41.27 3.71
C GLN A 37 -3.66 41.14 5.18
N PRO A 38 -4.28 41.87 6.12
CA PRO A 38 -3.92 41.76 7.53
C PRO A 38 -4.19 40.34 8.02
N THR A 39 -3.19 39.72 8.67
CA THR A 39 -3.30 38.35 9.18
C THR A 39 -3.29 38.34 10.69
N VAL A 40 -4.21 37.58 11.28
CA VAL A 40 -4.17 37.23 12.71
C VAL A 40 -3.42 35.92 12.84
N LYS A 41 -2.28 35.95 13.54
CA LYS A 41 -1.51 34.77 13.90
C LYS A 41 -1.82 34.39 15.33
N ILE A 42 -2.24 33.15 15.53
CA ILE A 42 -2.34 32.55 16.86
C ILE A 42 -1.18 31.57 16.94
N ASP A 43 -0.19 31.92 17.75
CA ASP A 43 0.99 31.09 17.97
C ASP A 43 0.85 30.44 19.33
N THR A 44 0.32 29.23 19.33
CA THR A 44 0.18 28.40 20.53
C THR A 44 1.18 27.27 20.42
N PRO A 45 2.10 27.10 21.39
CA PRO A 45 2.87 25.88 21.47
C PRO A 45 1.91 24.69 21.53
N LEU A 46 1.97 23.80 20.53
CA LEU A 46 1.35 22.49 20.58
C LEU A 46 2.17 21.61 21.55
N ALA A 47 2.23 22.02 22.81
CA ALA A 47 2.89 21.30 23.87
C ALA A 47 1.95 20.19 24.38
N HIS A 48 2.56 19.17 25.01
CA HIS A 48 1.88 18.01 25.57
C HIS A 48 0.66 18.46 26.39
N VAL A 49 -0.50 17.86 26.11
CA VAL A 49 -1.60 17.88 27.08
C VAL A 49 -1.05 17.22 28.35
N TYR A 50 -1.32 17.73 29.54
CA TYR A 50 -1.03 16.97 30.75
C TYR A 50 -2.28 16.19 31.12
N ASN A 51 -2.13 14.94 31.57
CA ASN A 51 -3.24 14.19 32.15
C ASN A 51 -3.70 14.89 33.44
N GLU A 52 -4.90 14.56 33.94
CA GLU A 52 -5.43 15.15 35.20
C GLU A 52 -4.50 14.93 36.41
N ASP A 53 -3.61 13.93 36.34
CA ASP A 53 -2.59 13.62 37.34
C ASP A 53 -1.27 14.40 37.20
N GLY A 54 -1.17 15.30 36.21
CA GLY A 54 0.02 16.11 35.95
C GLY A 54 1.15 15.40 35.19
N SER A 55 0.94 14.16 34.72
CA SER A 55 1.88 13.48 33.82
C SER A 55 1.80 14.05 32.40
N LYS A 56 2.90 13.98 31.64
CA LYS A 56 2.90 14.37 30.21
C LYS A 56 1.98 13.40 29.45
N ALA A 57 1.04 13.91 28.66
CA ALA A 57 0.33 13.06 27.72
C ALA A 57 1.28 12.62 26.61
N ASP A 58 1.11 11.36 26.21
CA ASP A 58 1.87 10.73 25.13
C ASP A 58 1.32 11.09 23.73
N ALA A 59 0.27 11.91 23.67
CA ALA A 59 -0.39 12.30 22.43
C ALA A 59 -0.84 13.76 22.43
N VAL A 60 -0.77 14.38 21.26
CA VAL A 60 -1.43 15.67 20.97
C VAL A 60 -2.82 15.34 20.42
N SER A 61 -3.88 15.75 21.15
CA SER A 61 -5.26 15.52 20.75
C SER A 61 -5.86 16.76 20.11
N LEU A 62 -6.45 16.63 18.92
CA LEU A 62 -7.29 17.65 18.32
C LEU A 62 -8.68 17.57 18.98
N VAL A 63 -8.90 18.39 20.01
CA VAL A 63 -10.20 18.48 20.68
C VAL A 63 -11.02 19.60 20.05
N VAL A 64 -12.10 19.26 19.35
CA VAL A 64 -13.15 20.19 18.91
C VAL A 64 -14.45 19.88 19.64
N ASN A 65 -15.46 20.76 19.47
CA ASN A 65 -16.78 20.65 20.08
C ASN A 65 -17.31 19.21 20.10
N LYS A 66 -17.74 18.78 21.28
CA LYS A 66 -18.45 17.53 21.47
C LYS A 66 -19.85 17.67 20.85
N ASP A 67 -20.41 16.56 20.35
CA ASP A 67 -21.84 16.52 20.03
C ASP A 67 -22.69 16.72 21.31
N ASP A 68 -24.01 16.87 21.16
CA ASP A 68 -24.93 17.02 22.30
C ASP A 68 -24.91 15.84 23.28
N LYS A 69 -24.23 14.74 22.93
CA LYS A 69 -24.04 13.54 23.74
C LYS A 69 -22.64 13.45 24.36
N GLY A 70 -21.79 14.46 24.19
CA GLY A 70 -20.45 14.51 24.76
C GLY A 70 -19.37 13.78 23.94
N ASN A 71 -19.66 13.28 22.75
CA ASN A 71 -18.70 12.57 21.91
C ASN A 71 -17.87 13.54 21.05
N LEU A 72 -16.59 13.22 20.88
CA LEU A 72 -15.74 13.91 19.90
C LEU A 72 -16.12 13.49 18.49
N GLN A 73 -16.35 14.46 17.62
CA GLN A 73 -16.58 14.23 16.19
C GLN A 73 -15.25 14.30 15.42
N PRO A 74 -14.97 13.37 14.48
CA PRO A 74 -13.74 13.42 13.69
C PRO A 74 -13.60 14.74 12.90
N VAL A 75 -12.38 15.26 12.83
CA VAL A 75 -12.05 16.46 12.05
C VAL A 75 -11.14 16.10 10.88
N THR A 76 -11.46 16.62 9.71
CA THR A 76 -10.58 16.52 8.53
C THR A 76 -9.47 17.57 8.63
N ILE A 77 -8.22 17.10 8.57
CA ILE A 77 -7.04 17.97 8.45
C ILE A 77 -6.74 18.14 6.97
N HIS A 78 -6.71 19.39 6.49
CA HIS A 78 -6.39 19.73 5.10
C HIS A 78 -5.00 20.39 5.00
N ASN A 79 -4.52 20.58 3.76
CA ASN A 79 -3.21 21.15 3.48
C ASN A 79 -2.03 20.37 4.07
N VAL A 80 -2.19 19.05 4.21
CA VAL A 80 -1.12 18.13 4.64
C VAL A 80 -0.25 17.80 3.43
N ALA A 81 0.95 18.38 3.39
CA ALA A 81 1.96 18.05 2.38
C ALA A 81 2.40 16.58 2.50
N PRO A 82 2.93 15.97 1.42
CA PRO A 82 3.45 14.61 1.50
C PRO A 82 4.53 14.46 2.56
N GLY A 83 4.39 13.44 3.43
CA GLY A 83 5.39 13.09 4.44
C GLY A 83 6.69 12.64 3.79
N LYS A 84 7.83 13.00 4.39
CA LYS A 84 9.18 12.69 3.89
C LYS A 84 9.96 11.74 4.82
N ARG A 85 9.67 11.77 6.12
CA ARG A 85 10.27 10.91 7.16
C ARG A 85 9.28 9.84 7.61
N GLY A 86 9.78 8.75 8.18
CA GLY A 86 8.95 7.63 8.65
C GLY A 86 7.99 7.95 9.81
N THR A 87 8.12 9.12 10.44
CA THR A 87 7.25 9.61 11.52
C THR A 87 6.33 10.74 11.07
N ASP A 88 6.38 11.14 9.79
CA ASP A 88 5.53 12.19 9.26
C ASP A 88 4.12 11.65 9.00
N ALA A 89 3.13 12.53 9.06
CA ALA A 89 1.78 12.19 8.61
C ALA A 89 1.78 11.88 7.11
N VAL A 90 1.03 10.86 6.71
CA VAL A 90 0.81 10.48 5.32
C VAL A 90 -0.50 11.12 4.86
N ASN A 91 -0.50 11.76 3.69
CA ASN A 91 -1.72 12.30 3.11
C ASN A 91 -2.45 11.27 2.24
N VAL A 92 -3.70 11.58 1.87
CA VAL A 92 -4.56 10.65 1.11
C VAL A 92 -3.99 10.32 -0.26
N ASP A 93 -3.27 11.24 -0.90
CA ASP A 93 -2.68 11.01 -2.24
C ASP A 93 -1.53 10.00 -2.18
N GLN A 94 -0.66 10.09 -1.16
CA GLN A 94 0.39 9.09 -0.92
C GLN A 94 -0.19 7.70 -0.66
N LEU A 95 -1.27 7.63 0.15
CA LEU A 95 -1.96 6.37 0.41
C LEU A 95 -2.58 5.79 -0.87
N LYS A 96 -3.29 6.61 -1.66
CA LYS A 96 -3.90 6.18 -2.94
C LYS A 96 -2.85 5.69 -3.93
N ALA A 97 -1.73 6.41 -4.07
CA ALA A 97 -0.65 6.01 -4.95
C ALA A 97 -0.09 4.62 -4.58
N GLY A 98 0.17 4.39 -3.29
CA GLY A 98 0.60 3.08 -2.80
C GLY A 98 -0.44 1.99 -3.05
N LEU A 99 -1.72 2.28 -2.81
CA LEU A 99 -2.81 1.32 -3.00
C LEU A 99 -3.03 0.96 -4.48
N THR A 100 -2.92 1.93 -5.39
CA THR A 100 -2.96 1.69 -6.83
C THR A 100 -1.80 0.81 -7.29
N GLN A 101 -0.58 1.04 -6.79
CA GLN A 101 0.57 0.20 -7.11
C GLN A 101 0.35 -1.25 -6.66
N ILE A 102 -0.22 -1.45 -5.47
CA ILE A 102 -0.58 -2.78 -4.95
C ILE A 102 -1.64 -3.44 -5.84
N HIS A 103 -2.70 -2.70 -6.20
CA HIS A 103 -3.79 -3.23 -7.02
C HIS A 103 -3.29 -3.72 -8.38
N ASN A 104 -2.44 -2.93 -9.05
CA ASN A 104 -1.85 -3.30 -10.34
C ASN A 104 -0.99 -4.57 -10.20
N ARG A 105 -0.12 -4.60 -9.17
CA ARG A 105 0.73 -5.76 -8.92
C ARG A 105 -0.07 -7.02 -8.57
N LEU A 106 -1.19 -6.87 -7.87
CA LEU A 106 -2.08 -8.00 -7.55
C LEU A 106 -2.71 -8.56 -8.82
N GLY A 107 -3.19 -7.71 -9.73
CA GLY A 107 -3.69 -8.12 -11.04
C GLY A 107 -2.61 -8.85 -11.85
N ASP A 108 -1.39 -8.33 -11.85
CA ASP A 108 -0.26 -8.97 -12.53
C ASP A 108 0.09 -10.35 -11.95
N ILE A 109 0.03 -10.51 -10.62
CA ILE A 109 0.29 -11.79 -9.96
C ILE A 109 -0.81 -12.80 -10.27
N ALA A 110 -2.08 -12.38 -10.26
CA ALA A 110 -3.20 -13.26 -10.62
C ALA A 110 -3.07 -13.75 -12.07
N ASP A 111 -2.79 -12.83 -12.98
CA ASP A 111 -2.57 -13.13 -14.39
C ASP A 111 -1.38 -14.07 -14.63
N GLU A 112 -0.31 -13.88 -13.87
CA GLU A 112 0.88 -14.71 -13.90
C GLU A 112 0.61 -16.13 -13.39
N ALA A 113 -0.10 -16.25 -12.27
CA ALA A 113 -0.47 -17.55 -11.70
C ALA A 113 -1.38 -18.36 -12.64
N ASP A 114 -2.36 -17.70 -13.26
CA ASP A 114 -3.26 -18.34 -14.22
C ASP A 114 -2.48 -18.78 -15.49
N ALA A 115 -1.53 -17.97 -15.96
CA ALA A 115 -0.68 -18.31 -17.11
C ALA A 115 0.30 -19.45 -16.80
N GLY A 116 0.88 -19.48 -15.60
CA GLY A 116 1.70 -20.60 -15.12
C GLY A 116 0.90 -21.90 -15.04
N THR A 117 -0.37 -21.84 -14.60
CA THR A 117 -1.28 -22.99 -14.59
C THR A 117 -1.55 -23.49 -16.01
N ALA A 118 -1.76 -22.58 -16.97
CA ALA A 118 -1.87 -22.96 -18.38
C ALA A 118 -0.59 -23.67 -18.87
N ALA A 119 0.61 -23.13 -18.59
CA ALA A 119 1.86 -23.79 -18.98
C ALA A 119 2.00 -25.20 -18.39
N ALA A 120 1.60 -25.39 -17.13
CA ALA A 120 1.57 -26.69 -16.48
C ALA A 120 0.56 -27.65 -17.14
N MET A 121 -0.64 -27.18 -17.48
CA MET A 121 -1.62 -27.97 -18.23
C MET A 121 -1.12 -28.35 -19.62
N ALA A 122 -0.45 -27.44 -20.34
CA ALA A 122 0.15 -27.74 -21.63
C ALA A 122 1.20 -28.84 -21.48
N THR A 123 2.05 -28.75 -20.45
CA THR A 123 3.06 -29.77 -20.14
C THR A 123 2.44 -31.13 -19.82
N ALA A 124 1.37 -31.15 -19.02
CA ALA A 124 0.63 -32.36 -18.69
C ALA A 124 -0.04 -32.98 -19.92
N GLY A 125 -0.47 -32.16 -20.88
CA GLY A 125 -1.07 -32.59 -22.13
C GLY A 125 -0.09 -33.19 -23.16
N LEU A 126 1.22 -33.15 -22.91
CA LEU A 126 2.23 -33.69 -23.84
C LEU A 126 2.14 -35.21 -23.96
N PRO A 127 1.87 -35.77 -25.16
CA PRO A 127 1.92 -37.21 -25.40
C PRO A 127 3.29 -37.80 -25.06
N GLN A 128 3.30 -39.07 -24.63
CA GLN A 128 4.49 -39.81 -24.29
C GLN A 128 4.68 -40.99 -25.25
N ALA A 129 5.93 -41.34 -25.58
CA ALA A 129 6.26 -42.59 -26.26
C ALA A 129 5.64 -43.79 -25.52
N TYR A 130 5.13 -44.77 -26.28
CA TYR A 130 4.48 -45.98 -25.75
C TYR A 130 5.09 -47.29 -26.29
N LEU A 131 6.07 -47.21 -27.21
CA LEU A 131 6.75 -48.36 -27.80
C LEU A 131 8.19 -48.49 -27.26
N PRO A 132 8.64 -49.70 -26.84
CA PRO A 132 10.03 -49.95 -26.48
C PRO A 132 11.03 -49.59 -27.60
N GLY A 133 12.16 -49.01 -27.22
CA GLY A 133 13.20 -48.55 -28.14
C GLY A 133 12.81 -47.37 -29.02
N LYS A 134 11.68 -46.69 -28.74
CA LYS A 134 11.22 -45.51 -29.48
C LYS A 134 11.34 -44.24 -28.65
N SER A 135 11.63 -43.15 -29.35
CA SER A 135 11.60 -41.79 -28.84
C SER A 135 10.45 -41.01 -29.48
N MET A 136 9.95 -40.00 -28.78
CA MET A 136 8.86 -39.13 -29.24
C MET A 136 9.18 -37.68 -28.93
N VAL A 137 8.91 -36.81 -29.91
CA VAL A 137 8.82 -35.36 -29.74
C VAL A 137 7.34 -34.99 -29.71
N SER A 138 6.96 -34.14 -28.79
CA SER A 138 5.57 -33.74 -28.54
C SER A 138 5.45 -32.24 -28.40
N VAL A 139 4.30 -31.70 -28.80
CA VAL A 139 3.93 -30.29 -28.60
C VAL A 139 2.52 -30.24 -28.06
N ALA A 140 2.25 -29.29 -27.18
CA ALA A 140 0.94 -29.10 -26.57
C ALA A 140 0.68 -27.62 -26.30
N GLY A 141 -0.60 -27.26 -26.32
CA GLY A 141 -1.10 -25.94 -25.96
C GLY A 141 -2.26 -26.07 -24.98
N SER A 142 -2.52 -25.01 -24.22
CA SER A 142 -3.62 -24.98 -23.26
C SER A 142 -4.16 -23.57 -23.06
N THR A 143 -5.35 -23.50 -22.47
CA THR A 143 -5.95 -22.25 -22.00
C THR A 143 -6.49 -22.46 -20.58
N TYR A 144 -6.28 -21.48 -19.72
CA TYR A 144 -6.79 -21.48 -18.35
C TYR A 144 -7.14 -20.04 -17.95
N ARG A 145 -8.41 -19.81 -17.58
CA ARG A 145 -8.93 -18.50 -17.15
C ARG A 145 -8.53 -17.33 -18.08
N GLY A 146 -8.50 -17.57 -19.38
CA GLY A 146 -8.15 -16.55 -20.39
C GLY A 146 -6.64 -16.37 -20.63
N LYS A 147 -5.78 -17.12 -19.93
CA LYS A 147 -4.34 -17.20 -20.21
C LYS A 147 -4.03 -18.45 -21.03
N GLN A 148 -2.93 -18.43 -21.78
CA GLN A 148 -2.55 -19.55 -22.65
C GLN A 148 -1.15 -20.04 -22.30
N GLY A 149 -0.97 -21.35 -22.38
CA GLY A 149 0.31 -22.02 -22.17
C GLY A 149 0.66 -22.88 -23.37
N TYR A 150 1.96 -23.10 -23.57
CA TYR A 150 2.49 -23.98 -24.60
C TYR A 150 3.65 -24.78 -24.04
N ALA A 151 3.85 -25.98 -24.56
CA ALA A 151 4.92 -26.88 -24.13
C ALA A 151 5.45 -27.71 -25.29
N VAL A 152 6.73 -28.09 -25.18
CA VAL A 152 7.42 -29.04 -26.06
C VAL A 152 8.06 -30.10 -25.19
N GLY A 153 7.87 -31.37 -25.53
CA GLY A 153 8.35 -32.50 -24.76
C GLY A 153 9.11 -33.51 -25.59
N PHE A 154 10.05 -34.18 -24.93
CA PHE A 154 10.76 -35.34 -25.42
C PHE A 154 10.51 -36.51 -24.48
N SER A 155 10.30 -37.69 -25.01
CA SER A 155 10.23 -38.91 -24.21
C SER A 155 10.86 -40.09 -24.94
N ALA A 156 11.38 -41.05 -24.19
CA ALA A 156 11.97 -42.26 -24.75
C ALA A 156 11.71 -43.46 -23.82
N ILE A 157 11.54 -44.63 -24.41
CA ILE A 157 11.46 -45.91 -23.71
C ILE A 157 12.68 -46.74 -24.08
N SER A 158 13.37 -47.32 -23.09
CA SER A 158 14.49 -48.24 -23.31
C SER A 158 14.10 -49.42 -24.19
N ASP A 159 15.06 -50.04 -24.87
CA ASP A 159 14.81 -51.21 -25.75
C ASP A 159 14.15 -52.37 -25.01
N GLY A 160 14.52 -52.58 -23.74
CA GLY A 160 13.92 -53.59 -22.88
C GLY A 160 12.52 -53.24 -22.35
N GLY A 161 11.99 -52.05 -22.65
CA GLY A 161 10.65 -51.61 -22.22
C GLY A 161 10.55 -51.20 -20.74
N ASN A 162 11.58 -51.46 -19.93
CA ASN A 162 11.51 -51.33 -18.48
C ASN A 162 11.75 -49.90 -17.99
N TRP A 163 12.47 -49.06 -18.75
CA TRP A 163 12.71 -47.65 -18.39
C TRP A 163 12.00 -46.68 -19.34
N VAL A 164 11.40 -45.65 -18.76
CA VAL A 164 10.77 -44.51 -19.44
C VAL A 164 11.44 -43.23 -18.96
N ILE A 165 11.84 -42.35 -19.88
CA ILE A 165 12.32 -41.00 -19.57
C ILE A 165 11.46 -39.95 -20.29
N LYS A 166 11.23 -38.80 -19.63
CA LYS A 166 10.51 -37.66 -20.20
C LYS A 166 11.20 -36.37 -19.78
N GLY A 167 11.34 -35.45 -20.72
CA GLY A 167 11.75 -34.07 -20.48
C GLY A 167 10.80 -33.13 -21.19
N SER A 168 10.57 -31.94 -20.66
CA SER A 168 9.78 -30.93 -21.34
C SER A 168 10.21 -29.52 -20.98
N VAL A 169 9.93 -28.59 -21.88
CA VAL A 169 10.01 -27.16 -21.67
C VAL A 169 8.65 -26.55 -21.97
N ASN A 170 8.27 -25.51 -21.24
CA ASN A 170 7.00 -24.83 -21.40
C ASN A 170 7.16 -23.32 -21.23
N GLY A 171 6.15 -22.60 -21.70
CA GLY A 171 6.02 -21.17 -21.50
C GLY A 171 4.56 -20.75 -21.61
N HIS A 172 4.29 -19.49 -21.34
CA HIS A 172 2.94 -18.92 -21.41
C HIS A 172 2.95 -17.48 -21.88
N THR A 173 1.76 -16.92 -22.09
CA THR A 173 1.54 -15.58 -22.67
C THR A 173 2.10 -14.41 -21.85
N ARG A 174 2.56 -14.65 -20.61
CA ARG A 174 3.21 -13.63 -19.77
C ARG A 174 4.74 -13.59 -19.92
N GLY A 175 5.32 -14.48 -20.72
CA GLY A 175 6.73 -14.43 -21.10
C GLY A 175 7.69 -15.19 -20.19
N HIS A 176 7.19 -15.95 -19.20
CA HIS A 176 8.02 -16.84 -18.39
C HIS A 176 8.05 -18.27 -18.96
N PHE A 177 9.13 -18.98 -18.65
CA PHE A 177 9.40 -20.33 -19.15
C PHE A 177 9.75 -21.28 -17.99
N GLY A 178 9.46 -22.56 -18.18
CA GLY A 178 9.76 -23.62 -17.23
C GLY A 178 10.26 -24.89 -17.93
N ALA A 179 10.86 -25.79 -17.16
CA ALA A 179 11.32 -27.08 -17.65
C ALA A 179 11.08 -28.18 -16.61
N THR A 180 10.87 -29.40 -17.06
CA THR A 180 10.72 -30.58 -16.20
C THR A 180 11.45 -31.77 -16.80
N VAL A 181 11.89 -32.69 -15.94
CA VAL A 181 12.46 -33.98 -16.33
C VAL A 181 12.00 -35.05 -15.36
N GLY A 182 11.77 -36.27 -15.84
CA GLY A 182 11.34 -37.40 -15.04
C GLY A 182 11.73 -38.73 -15.68
N ALA A 183 11.81 -39.76 -14.85
CA ALA A 183 12.05 -41.14 -15.28
C ALA A 183 11.17 -42.10 -14.47
N GLY A 184 10.82 -43.24 -15.05
CA GLY A 184 10.05 -44.30 -14.42
C GLY A 184 10.58 -45.68 -14.81
N TYR A 185 10.46 -46.64 -13.89
CA TYR A 185 10.79 -48.04 -14.12
C TYR A 185 9.53 -48.90 -13.96
N GLN A 186 9.33 -49.84 -14.87
CA GLN A 186 8.24 -50.83 -14.83
C GLN A 186 8.81 -52.25 -14.99
N TRP A 187 8.16 -53.22 -14.36
CA TRP A 187 8.54 -54.65 -14.35
C TRP A 187 7.36 -55.56 -14.67
#